data_AF-A0AAV4XG44-F1
#
_entry.id   AF-A0AAV4XG44-F1
#
_cell.length_a   1.000
_cell.length_b   1.000
_cell.length_c   1.000
_cell.angle_alpha   90.00
_cell.angle_beta   90.00
_cell.angle_gamma   90.00
#
_symmetry.space_group_name_H-M   'P 1'
#
loop_
_entity.id
_entity.type
_entity.pdbx_description
1 polymer ?
#
loop_
_entity_poly.entity_id
_entity_poly.type
_entity_poly.pdbx_seq_one_letter_code
_entity_poly.pdbx_strand_id
1 'polypeptide(L)'
;MFQCFIVKWDNGEKEQMSPWDFEPIDTDRLTDEENGSVTKIVSRLKRKPLQRLPDEEGGSVDITSQEQMNMMYLPEPHEWWEYGQDHDCDRIARGFARIMELKIAESFVQPVDLNLYPSYAMVVEYPIDLGTIKARVQNRFYRRLDAIKFDIRFIEINAHKFNEPSSRIVKQAKCVVDLCLRFIK
;
A
#
# COMPACT_ATOMS: atom_id res chain seq x y z
N MET A 1 -4.69 -12.65 18.64
CA MET A 1 -3.50 -13.39 19.11
C MET A 1 -2.41 -13.13 18.08
N PHE A 2 -1.39 -12.35 18.43
CA PHE A 2 -0.28 -12.09 17.52
C PHE A 2 0.68 -13.29 17.57
N GLN A 3 0.96 -13.92 16.43
CA GLN A 3 2.00 -14.94 16.35
C GLN A 3 3.37 -14.27 16.57
N CYS A 4 4.17 -14.80 17.49
CA CYS A 4 5.57 -14.44 17.68
C CYS A 4 6.39 -15.72 17.88
N PHE A 5 7.64 -15.68 17.46
CA PHE A 5 8.63 -16.72 17.76
C PHE A 5 9.48 -16.26 18.94
N ILE A 6 9.84 -17.19 19.83
CA ILE A 6 10.81 -16.92 20.88
C ILE A 6 12.17 -17.36 20.34
N VAL A 7 13.02 -16.39 20.02
CA VAL A 7 14.40 -16.63 19.59
C VAL A 7 15.30 -16.64 20.81
N LYS A 8 16.23 -17.59 20.86
CA LYS A 8 17.32 -17.56 21.83
C LYS A 8 18.60 -17.23 21.07
N TRP A 9 19.18 -16.09 21.40
CA TRP A 9 20.44 -15.63 20.85
C TRP A 9 21.60 -16.46 21.42
N ASP A 10 22.73 -16.43 20.72
CA ASP A 10 24.00 -17.06 21.09
C ASP A 10 24.57 -16.51 22.41
N ASN A 11 24.35 -15.22 22.69
CA ASN A 11 24.64 -14.59 23.99
C ASN A 11 23.74 -15.07 25.15
N GLY A 12 22.75 -15.92 24.86
CA GLY A 12 21.83 -16.52 25.83
C GLY A 12 20.55 -15.72 26.09
N GLU A 13 20.43 -14.51 25.54
CA GLU A 13 19.23 -13.69 25.64
C GLU A 13 18.06 -14.32 24.86
N LYS A 14 16.84 -14.03 25.32
CA LYS A 14 15.61 -14.50 24.67
C LYS A 14 14.77 -13.30 24.27
N GLU A 15 14.33 -13.30 23.02
CA GLU A 15 13.53 -12.22 22.45
C GLU A 15 12.29 -12.76 21.75
N GLN A 16 11.19 -12.01 21.82
CA GLN A 16 9.99 -12.30 21.06
C GLN A 16 10.06 -11.53 19.75
N MET A 17 10.18 -12.25 18.64
CA MET A 17 10.25 -11.66 17.30
C MET A 17 8.99 -11.97 16.52
N SER A 18 8.58 -11.01 15.70
CA SER A 18 7.50 -11.18 14.74
C SER A 18 7.94 -12.16 13.65
N PRO A 19 7.03 -12.99 13.11
CA PRO A 19 7.29 -13.77 11.91
C PRO A 19 7.78 -12.92 10.72
N TRP A 20 7.48 -11.62 10.73
CA TRP A 20 7.89 -10.66 9.70
C TRP A 20 9.30 -10.08 9.89
N ASP A 21 9.92 -10.30 11.06
CA ASP A 21 11.30 -9.86 11.34
C ASP A 21 12.33 -10.85 10.79
N PHE A 22 11.90 -12.02 10.30
CA PHE A 22 12.76 -13.03 9.71
C PHE A 22 12.84 -12.88 8.19
N GLU A 23 14.06 -12.84 7.67
CA GLU A 23 14.31 -13.03 6.25
C GLU A 23 14.62 -14.51 5.97
N PRO A 24 14.21 -15.06 4.80
CA PRO A 24 14.61 -16.40 4.40
C PRO A 24 16.14 -16.52 4.39
N ILE A 25 16.65 -17.62 4.94
CA ILE A 25 18.09 -17.92 4.87
C ILE A 25 18.45 -18.05 3.39
N ASP A 26 19.33 -17.17 2.93
CA ASP A 26 19.89 -17.23 1.59
C ASP A 26 20.87 -18.41 1.51
N THR A 27 20.43 -19.51 0.90
CA THR A 27 21.26 -20.70 0.72
C THR A 27 22.46 -20.44 -0.19
N ASP A 28 22.42 -19.40 -1.03
CA ASP A 28 23.54 -19.02 -1.89
C ASP A 28 24.63 -18.27 -1.10
N ARG A 29 24.34 -17.78 0.11
CA ARG A 29 25.36 -17.22 1.04
C ARG A 29 26.12 -18.29 1.83
N LEU A 30 25.66 -19.54 1.81
CA LEU A 30 26.27 -20.66 2.55
C LEU A 30 27.15 -21.56 1.66
N THR A 31 27.24 -21.30 0.36
CA THR A 31 28.07 -22.09 -0.55
C THR A 31 29.47 -21.51 -0.70
N ASP A 32 30.24 -21.53 0.37
CA ASP A 32 31.68 -21.80 0.24
C ASP A 32 31.88 -23.23 0.77
N GLU A 33 31.79 -24.19 -0.15
CA GLU A 33 32.71 -25.33 -0.30
C GLU A 33 32.10 -26.46 -1.16
N GLU A 34 32.85 -26.78 -2.22
CA GLU A 34 32.96 -28.08 -2.88
C GLU A 34 31.70 -28.95 -3.04
N ASN A 35 31.01 -28.77 -4.17
CA ASN A 35 30.81 -29.79 -5.22
C ASN A 35 29.52 -29.51 -5.97
N GLY A 36 29.68 -29.25 -7.26
CA GLY A 36 28.64 -28.73 -8.13
C GLY A 36 27.40 -29.61 -8.22
N SER A 37 26.29 -28.90 -8.48
CA SER A 37 24.99 -29.34 -8.97
C SER A 37 23.90 -29.50 -7.91
N VAL A 38 23.10 -28.44 -7.72
CA VAL A 38 21.63 -28.57 -7.64
C VAL A 38 20.94 -27.36 -8.29
N THR A 39 19.89 -27.72 -9.02
CA THR A 39 19.00 -27.01 -9.93
C THR A 39 18.34 -25.74 -9.36
N LYS A 40 18.36 -24.68 -10.18
CA LYS A 40 17.55 -23.46 -10.05
C LYS A 40 16.07 -23.77 -9.83
N ILE A 41 15.56 -23.45 -8.64
CA ILE A 41 14.14 -23.14 -8.44
C ILE A 41 14.04 -21.95 -7.48
N VAL A 42 14.03 -20.73 -8.02
CA VAL A 42 13.16 -19.63 -7.56
C VAL A 42 13.19 -18.49 -8.57
N SER A 43 12.32 -18.55 -9.57
CA SER A 43 11.95 -17.42 -10.42
C SER A 43 10.84 -16.61 -9.74
N ARG A 44 11.16 -15.82 -8.70
CA ARG A 44 10.27 -14.71 -8.29
C ARG A 44 10.84 -13.60 -7.40
N LEU A 45 12.12 -13.59 -7.06
CA LEU A 45 12.80 -12.37 -6.63
C LEU A 45 13.77 -11.95 -7.74
N LYS A 46 13.41 -10.97 -8.56
CA LYS A 46 14.41 -10.20 -9.35
C LYS A 46 15.26 -9.28 -8.45
N ARG A 47 15.35 -9.55 -7.15
CA ARG A 47 16.23 -8.86 -6.23
C ARG A 47 17.50 -9.70 -6.18
N LYS A 48 18.57 -9.22 -6.81
CA LYS A 48 19.89 -9.76 -6.46
C LYS A 48 20.08 -9.49 -4.96
N PRO A 49 20.40 -10.50 -4.14
CA PRO A 49 20.67 -10.27 -2.73
C PRO A 49 21.82 -9.26 -2.60
N LEU A 50 21.81 -8.47 -1.53
CA LEU A 50 22.92 -7.60 -1.17
C LEU A 50 24.16 -8.50 -1.01
N GLN A 51 25.09 -8.45 -1.97
CA GLN A 51 26.27 -9.33 -1.97
C GLN A 51 27.32 -8.90 -0.94
N ARG A 52 27.17 -7.72 -0.34
CA ARG A 52 28.14 -7.16 0.60
C ARG A 52 27.82 -7.64 2.01
N LEU A 53 28.82 -8.23 2.66
CA LEU A 53 28.80 -8.60 4.08
C LEU A 53 29.48 -7.49 4.90
N PRO A 54 29.12 -7.31 6.18
CA PRO A 54 29.82 -6.42 7.09
C PRO A 54 31.25 -6.91 7.33
N ASP A 55 32.18 -5.97 7.55
CA ASP A 55 33.59 -6.30 7.84
C ASP A 55 33.78 -6.88 9.26
N GLU A 56 32.88 -6.55 10.20
CA GLU A 56 32.89 -7.03 11.59
C GLU A 56 31.65 -7.87 11.91
N GLU A 57 31.82 -8.90 12.73
CA GLU A 57 30.74 -9.78 13.18
C GLU A 57 29.74 -8.99 14.05
N GLY A 58 28.46 -9.01 13.68
CA GLY A 58 27.43 -8.13 14.26
C GLY A 58 27.37 -6.71 13.67
N GLY A 59 28.20 -6.40 12.68
CA GLY A 59 28.21 -5.12 11.96
C GLY A 59 27.06 -4.98 10.94
N SER A 60 26.94 -3.80 10.36
CA SER A 60 25.97 -3.50 9.29
C SER A 60 26.68 -2.95 8.05
N VAL A 61 26.02 -3.04 6.89
CA VAL A 61 26.53 -2.47 5.64
C VAL A 61 25.66 -1.30 5.24
N ASP A 62 26.27 -0.15 4.99
CA ASP A 62 25.57 1.03 4.49
C ASP A 62 24.94 0.75 3.12
N ILE A 63 23.68 1.14 2.94
CA ILE A 63 22.98 1.02 1.65
C ILE A 63 23.55 2.09 0.70
N THR A 64 24.12 1.65 -0.42
CA THR A 64 24.60 2.55 -1.48
C THR A 64 23.46 3.22 -2.22
N SER A 65 23.70 4.37 -2.85
CA SER A 65 22.69 5.04 -3.68
C SER A 65 22.17 4.14 -4.82
N GLN A 66 23.02 3.27 -5.35
CA GLN A 66 22.63 2.31 -6.39
C GLN A 66 21.72 1.21 -5.84
N GLU A 67 22.00 0.67 -4.65
CA GLU A 67 21.11 -0.29 -3.99
C GLU A 67 19.79 0.37 -3.61
N GLN A 68 19.81 1.60 -3.08
CA GLN A 68 18.59 2.38 -2.84
C GLN A 68 17.76 2.53 -4.12
N MET A 69 18.39 2.88 -5.24
CA MET A 69 17.72 3.03 -6.52
C MET A 69 17.19 1.71 -7.08
N ASN A 70 17.92 0.61 -6.91
CA ASN A 70 17.45 -0.73 -7.29
C ASN A 70 16.30 -1.23 -6.39
N MET A 71 16.21 -0.73 -5.15
CA MET A 71 15.11 -1.02 -4.22
C MET A 71 13.91 -0.10 -4.44
N MET A 72 14.07 1.02 -5.16
CA MET A 72 12.93 1.87 -5.52
C MET A 72 11.97 1.10 -6.43
N TYR A 73 10.69 1.25 -6.13
CA TYR A 73 9.63 0.70 -6.97
C TYR A 73 9.64 1.36 -8.35
N LEU A 74 9.63 0.55 -9.40
CA LEU A 74 9.42 0.99 -10.78
C LEU A 74 8.05 0.46 -11.24
N PRO A 75 7.17 1.32 -11.76
CA PRO A 75 5.86 0.88 -12.25
C PRO A 75 6.02 -0.03 -13.45
N GLU A 76 5.39 -1.21 -13.39
CA GLU A 76 5.35 -2.11 -14.53
C GLU A 76 4.33 -1.60 -15.58
N PRO A 77 4.56 -1.80 -16.89
CA PRO A 77 3.68 -1.30 -17.95
C PRO A 77 2.22 -1.76 -17.85
N HIS A 78 1.94 -2.85 -17.13
CA HIS A 78 0.59 -3.39 -16.93
C HIS A 78 -0.11 -2.86 -15.67
N GLU A 79 0.58 -2.11 -14.81
CA GLU A 79 0.00 -1.54 -13.58
C GLU A 79 -0.72 -0.21 -13.83
N TRP A 80 -0.41 0.42 -14.96
CA TRP A 80 -0.97 1.67 -15.47
C TRP A 80 -1.40 1.46 -16.93
N TRP A 81 -2.16 2.38 -17.50
CA TRP A 81 -2.54 2.26 -18.91
C TRP A 81 -1.42 2.69 -19.86
N GLU A 82 -1.70 2.67 -21.16
CA GLU A 82 -0.75 2.85 -22.27
C GLU A 82 0.16 4.09 -22.13
N TYR A 83 -0.31 5.15 -21.46
CA TYR A 83 0.38 6.43 -21.33
C TYR A 83 1.11 6.62 -19.99
N GLY A 84 1.12 5.59 -19.13
CA GLY A 84 1.85 5.58 -17.85
C GLY A 84 1.17 6.34 -16.71
N GLN A 85 1.81 6.27 -15.54
CA GLN A 85 1.28 6.75 -14.27
C GLN A 85 0.91 8.24 -14.29
N ASP A 86 1.77 9.11 -14.83
CA ASP A 86 1.55 10.55 -14.79
C ASP A 86 0.29 10.98 -15.54
N HIS A 87 0.15 10.49 -16.77
CA HIS A 87 -1.01 10.76 -17.59
C HIS A 87 -2.30 10.28 -16.92
N ASP A 88 -2.27 9.09 -16.33
CA ASP A 88 -3.43 8.49 -15.68
C ASP A 88 -3.80 9.21 -14.38
N CYS A 89 -2.81 9.57 -13.56
CA CYS A 89 -3.02 10.41 -12.40
C CYS A 89 -3.68 11.74 -12.76
N ASP A 90 -3.20 12.43 -13.80
CA ASP A 90 -3.78 13.70 -14.21
C ASP A 90 -5.21 13.54 -14.75
N ARG A 91 -5.46 12.48 -15.52
CA ARG A 91 -6.78 12.15 -16.07
C ARG A 91 -7.78 11.77 -14.96
N ILE A 92 -7.36 10.98 -13.98
CA ILE A 92 -8.17 10.61 -12.80
C ILE A 92 -8.45 11.86 -11.94
N ALA A 93 -7.43 12.67 -11.65
CA ALA A 93 -7.59 13.89 -10.83
C ALA A 93 -8.58 14.89 -11.44
N ARG A 94 -8.55 15.07 -12.78
CA ARG A 94 -9.55 15.87 -13.50
C ARG A 94 -10.96 15.28 -13.41
N GLY A 95 -11.09 13.96 -13.55
CA GLY A 95 -12.37 13.27 -13.38
C GLY A 95 -12.95 13.47 -11.97
N PHE A 96 -12.10 13.33 -10.95
CA PHE A 96 -12.47 13.52 -9.55
C PHE A 96 -12.90 14.95 -9.26
N ALA A 97 -12.20 15.95 -9.79
CA ALA A 97 -12.59 17.35 -9.64
C ALA A 97 -14.03 17.59 -10.12
N ARG A 98 -14.42 17.04 -11.27
CA ARG A 98 -15.78 17.16 -11.82
C ARG A 98 -16.83 16.42 -10.98
N ILE A 99 -16.48 15.27 -10.40
CA ILE A 99 -17.38 14.53 -9.50
C ILE A 99 -17.61 15.32 -8.20
N MET A 100 -16.56 15.91 -7.64
CA MET A 100 -16.61 16.68 -6.40
C MET A 100 -17.47 17.96 -6.51
N GLU A 101 -17.72 18.46 -7.72
CA GLU A 101 -18.65 19.57 -7.98
C GLU A 101 -20.14 19.15 -7.95
N LEU A 102 -20.43 17.85 -8.00
CA LEU A 102 -21.81 17.36 -7.98
C LEU A 102 -22.39 17.44 -6.57
N LYS A 103 -23.65 17.88 -6.45
CA LYS A 103 -24.37 17.90 -5.15
C LYS A 103 -24.47 16.53 -4.47
N ILE A 104 -24.40 15.44 -5.23
CA ILE A 104 -24.41 14.09 -4.66
C ILE A 104 -23.09 13.73 -3.95
N ALA A 105 -22.00 14.45 -4.23
CA ALA A 105 -20.68 14.20 -3.70
C ALA A 105 -20.36 15.03 -2.45
N GLU A 106 -21.15 16.07 -2.14
CA GLU A 106 -20.88 17.08 -1.11
C GLU A 106 -20.39 16.48 0.23
N SER A 107 -21.08 15.48 0.76
CA SER A 107 -20.74 14.82 2.04
C SER A 107 -19.45 13.99 2.02
N PHE A 108 -18.84 13.79 0.86
CA PHE A 108 -17.63 12.97 0.66
C PHE A 108 -16.45 13.79 0.14
N VAL A 109 -16.62 15.10 -0.06
CA VAL A 109 -15.57 15.98 -0.60
C VAL A 109 -14.44 16.23 0.40
N GLN A 110 -14.76 16.22 1.70
CA GLN A 110 -13.82 16.48 2.80
C GLN A 110 -13.95 15.39 3.87
N PRO A 111 -12.93 15.23 4.74
CA PRO A 111 -13.02 14.36 5.90
C PRO A 111 -14.24 14.70 6.78
N VAL A 112 -14.81 13.68 7.42
CA VAL A 112 -15.88 13.85 8.41
C VAL A 112 -15.34 14.64 9.61
N ASP A 113 -16.02 15.72 9.99
CA ASP A 113 -15.65 16.53 11.15
C ASP A 113 -15.93 15.77 12.46
N LEU A 114 -14.86 15.38 13.15
CA LEU A 114 -14.95 14.62 14.41
C LEU A 114 -15.46 15.46 15.58
N ASN A 115 -15.47 16.79 15.49
CA ASN A 115 -16.10 17.63 16.52
C ASN A 115 -17.63 17.52 16.44
N LEU A 116 -18.17 17.40 15.22
CA LEU A 116 -19.59 17.21 14.97
C LEU A 116 -20.01 15.74 15.13
N TYR A 117 -19.12 14.81 14.77
CA TYR A 117 -19.37 13.36 14.84
C TYR A 117 -18.27 12.62 15.62
N PRO A 118 -18.15 12.80 16.94
CA PRO A 118 -17.06 12.18 17.73
C PRO A 118 -17.07 10.65 17.68
N SER A 119 -18.24 10.03 17.58
CA SER A 119 -18.38 8.58 17.48
C SER A 119 -17.87 7.99 16.17
N TYR A 120 -17.65 8.81 15.14
CA TYR A 120 -17.17 8.34 13.83
C TYR A 120 -15.82 7.62 13.94
N ALA A 121 -14.89 8.19 14.72
CA ALA A 121 -13.57 7.60 14.96
C ALA A 121 -13.60 6.27 15.74
N MET A 122 -14.69 6.01 16.48
CA MET A 122 -14.87 4.75 17.21
C MET A 122 -15.45 3.63 16.32
N VAL A 123 -16.12 4.00 15.24
CA VAL A 123 -16.82 3.06 14.34
C VAL A 123 -16.02 2.82 13.07
N VAL A 124 -15.42 3.86 12.49
CA VAL A 124 -14.73 3.81 11.21
C VAL A 124 -13.22 3.73 11.40
N GLU A 125 -12.66 2.57 11.09
CA GLU A 125 -11.23 2.25 11.30
C GLU A 125 -10.32 2.85 10.21
N TYR A 126 -10.87 3.06 9.02
CA TYR A 126 -10.14 3.62 7.88
C TYR A 126 -10.90 4.81 7.27
N PRO A 127 -10.82 6.01 7.90
CA PRO A 127 -11.41 7.22 7.35
C PRO A 127 -10.78 7.60 6.02
N ILE A 128 -11.62 7.90 5.02
CA ILE A 128 -11.19 8.34 3.69
C ILE A 128 -12.28 9.22 3.05
N ASP A 129 -11.87 10.13 2.18
CA ASP A 129 -12.72 11.07 1.46
C ASP A 129 -12.13 11.38 0.06
N LEU A 130 -12.94 11.98 -0.82
CA LEU A 130 -12.54 12.30 -2.19
C LEU A 130 -11.41 13.33 -2.26
N GLY A 131 -11.36 14.29 -1.33
CA GLY A 131 -10.30 15.28 -1.24
C GLY A 131 -8.95 14.63 -0.98
N THR A 132 -8.90 13.73 0.00
CA THR A 132 -7.70 12.94 0.33
C THR A 132 -7.26 12.07 -0.85
N ILE A 133 -8.18 11.33 -1.49
CA ILE A 133 -7.83 10.47 -2.64
C ILE A 133 -7.31 11.32 -3.81
N LYS A 134 -8.00 12.42 -4.14
CA LYS A 134 -7.58 13.32 -5.23
C LYS A 134 -6.18 13.89 -4.96
N ALA A 135 -5.91 14.35 -3.74
CA ALA A 135 -4.59 14.86 -3.37
C ALA A 135 -3.50 13.77 -3.51
N ARG A 136 -3.78 12.53 -3.07
CA ARG A 136 -2.85 11.40 -3.25
C ARG A 136 -2.61 11.08 -4.73
N VAL A 137 -3.64 11.11 -5.57
CA VAL A 137 -3.51 10.92 -7.03
C VAL A 137 -2.64 12.02 -7.64
N GLN A 138 -2.89 13.30 -7.29
CA GLN A 138 -2.11 14.43 -7.81
C GLN A 138 -0.63 14.32 -7.44
N ASN A 139 -0.33 13.87 -6.22
CA ASN A 139 1.03 13.69 -5.72
C ASN A 139 1.67 12.34 -6.09
N ARG A 140 1.09 11.56 -7.01
CA ARG A 140 1.61 10.25 -7.46
C ARG A 140 1.83 9.24 -6.32
N PHE A 141 1.06 9.38 -5.24
CA PHE A 141 1.20 8.55 -4.04
C PHE A 141 0.88 7.07 -4.32
N TYR A 142 -0.12 6.81 -5.15
CA TYR A 142 -0.53 5.44 -5.44
C TYR A 142 0.41 4.81 -6.45
N ARG A 143 0.90 3.62 -6.11
CA ARG A 143 1.73 2.78 -6.98
C ARG A 143 0.93 2.04 -8.05
N ARG A 144 -0.34 1.70 -7.76
CA ARG A 144 -1.19 0.89 -8.64
C ARG A 144 -2.62 1.42 -8.66
N LEU A 145 -3.31 1.28 -9.78
CA LEU A 145 -4.73 1.66 -9.92
C LEU A 145 -5.63 0.98 -8.89
N ASP A 146 -5.34 -0.26 -8.51
CA ASP A 146 -6.13 -0.99 -7.52
C ASP A 146 -6.06 -0.39 -6.12
N ALA A 147 -4.97 0.29 -5.76
CA ALA A 147 -4.89 1.02 -4.49
C ALA A 147 -5.84 2.22 -4.47
N ILE A 148 -6.01 2.89 -5.61
CA ILE A 148 -6.99 3.98 -5.77
C ILE A 148 -8.41 3.40 -5.65
N LYS A 149 -8.70 2.30 -6.36
CA LYS A 149 -10.01 1.62 -6.30
C LYS A 149 -10.36 1.17 -4.87
N PHE A 150 -9.37 0.70 -4.12
CA PHE A 150 -9.55 0.30 -2.73
C PHE A 150 -10.02 1.47 -1.86
N ASP A 151 -9.31 2.61 -1.89
CA ASP A 151 -9.69 3.81 -1.15
C ASP A 151 -11.08 4.33 -1.55
N ILE A 152 -11.41 4.31 -2.85
CA ILE A 152 -12.73 4.72 -3.34
C ILE A 152 -13.84 3.85 -2.74
N ARG A 153 -13.66 2.52 -2.72
CA ARG A 153 -14.68 1.60 -2.17
C ARG A 153 -14.92 1.83 -0.68
N PHE A 154 -13.90 2.26 0.06
CA PHE A 154 -14.05 2.58 1.47
C PHE A 154 -14.99 3.77 1.74
N ILE A 155 -15.22 4.66 0.77
CA ILE A 155 -16.23 5.72 0.91
C ILE A 155 -17.63 5.12 1.10
N GLU A 156 -18.01 4.14 0.26
CA GLU A 156 -19.30 3.45 0.36
C GLU A 156 -19.37 2.55 1.60
N ILE A 157 -18.29 1.81 1.90
CA ILE A 157 -18.22 0.94 3.09
C ILE A 157 -18.39 1.77 4.37
N ASN A 158 -17.68 2.88 4.51
CA ASN A 158 -17.76 3.74 5.67
C ASN A 158 -19.14 4.41 5.80
N ALA A 159 -19.72 4.83 4.67
CA ALA A 159 -21.07 5.37 4.66
C ALA A 159 -22.09 4.35 5.21
N HIS A 160 -22.00 3.09 4.79
CA HIS A 160 -22.83 2.00 5.31
C HIS A 160 -22.53 1.64 6.77
N LYS A 161 -21.26 1.71 7.19
CA LYS A 161 -20.85 1.34 8.55
C LYS A 161 -21.36 2.34 9.60
N PHE A 162 -21.40 3.63 9.25
CA PHE A 162 -21.75 4.69 10.19
C PHE A 162 -23.20 5.19 10.08
N ASN A 163 -23.81 5.14 8.90
CA ASN A 163 -25.13 5.73 8.66
C ASN A 163 -26.22 4.66 8.50
N GLU A 164 -27.48 5.08 8.69
CA GLU A 164 -28.65 4.22 8.45
C GLU A 164 -28.67 3.67 7.01
N PRO A 165 -28.87 2.34 6.79
CA PRO A 165 -28.76 1.73 5.47
C PRO A 165 -29.67 2.31 4.38
N SER A 166 -30.84 2.84 4.75
CA SER A 166 -31.82 3.41 3.83
C SER A 166 -31.65 4.93 3.59
N SER A 167 -30.70 5.54 4.31
CA SER A 167 -30.46 6.98 4.29
C SER A 167 -30.01 7.50 2.92
N ARG A 168 -30.20 8.80 2.71
CA ARG A 168 -29.80 9.47 1.47
C ARG A 168 -28.29 9.42 1.24
N ILE A 169 -27.49 9.61 2.30
CA ILE A 169 -26.02 9.61 2.21
C ILE A 169 -25.49 8.26 1.74
N VAL A 170 -26.03 7.14 2.23
CA VAL A 170 -25.64 5.79 1.78
C VAL A 170 -25.93 5.59 0.30
N LYS A 171 -27.12 6.00 -0.17
CA LYS A 171 -27.48 5.92 -1.60
C LYS A 171 -26.58 6.80 -2.47
N GLN A 172 -26.22 7.99 -1.98
CA GLN A 172 -25.32 8.91 -2.66
C GLN A 172 -23.89 8.35 -2.73
N ALA A 173 -23.40 7.72 -1.65
CA ALA A 173 -22.07 7.12 -1.59
C ALA A 173 -21.87 6.08 -2.71
N LYS A 174 -22.83 5.18 -2.89
CA LYS A 174 -22.82 4.21 -3.99
C LYS A 174 -22.71 4.87 -5.37
N CYS A 175 -23.53 5.90 -5.61
CA CYS A 175 -23.51 6.61 -6.89
C CYS A 175 -22.16 7.31 -7.14
N VAL A 176 -21.59 7.95 -6.11
CA VAL A 176 -20.28 8.60 -6.18
C VAL A 176 -19.17 7.60 -6.43
N VAL A 177 -19.17 6.46 -5.74
CA VAL A 177 -18.20 5.37 -5.93
C VAL A 177 -18.28 4.81 -7.35
N ASP A 178 -19.48 4.52 -7.84
CA ASP A 178 -19.69 4.03 -9.21
C ASP A 178 -19.17 5.04 -10.26
N LEU A 179 -19.39 6.34 -10.04
CA LEU A 179 -18.85 7.38 -10.92
C LEU A 179 -17.32 7.43 -10.88
N CYS A 180 -16.71 7.39 -9.68
CA CYS A 180 -15.26 7.41 -9.53
C CYS A 180 -14.61 6.20 -10.21
N LEU A 181 -15.16 5.00 -10.02
CA LEU A 181 -14.65 3.77 -10.64
C LEU A 181 -14.74 3.79 -12.17
N ARG A 182 -15.69 4.52 -12.77
CA ARG A 182 -15.75 4.67 -14.24
C ARG A 182 -14.58 5.46 -14.82
N PHE A 183 -13.96 6.35 -14.03
CA PHE A 183 -12.72 7.04 -14.42
C PHE A 183 -11.47 6.18 -14.22
N ILE A 184 -11.62 5.02 -13.57
CA ILE A 184 -10.57 4.02 -13.34
C ILE A 184 -10.92 2.74 -14.12
N LYS A 185 -10.89 2.82 -15.46
CA LYS A 185 -11.10 1.69 -16.38
C LYS A 185 -9.86 1.34 -17.20
#